data_AF-A0A926TDI0-F1
#
_entry.id   AF-A0A926TDI0-F1
#
_cell.length_a   1.000
_cell.length_b   1.000
_cell.length_c   1.000
_cell.angle_alpha   90.00
_cell.angle_beta   90.00
_cell.angle_gamma   90.00
#
_symmetry.space_group_name_H-M   'P 1'
#
loop_
_entity.id
_entity.type
_entity.pdbx_description
1 polymer ?
#
loop_
_entity_poly.entity_id
_entity_poly.type
_entity_poly.pdbx_seq_one_letter_code
_entity_poly.pdbx_strand_id
1 'polypeptide(L)'
;MQATSIRTPSKRRWLIVALTTAIATGAIGAYRMAQPVTSKASTATAPAVTAVTALGRLEPKGEVIQLAAPTQGVRIEQLRVRLGDRVQKGQIIAVLDSRDRLQAALDQAKRRVDVAQTRLAQVEAGAKTGEINAQQATIDRVQVQLRQDVAAKDATVRRLEAEVQNADLEYRRYESLYRDGAVNASQRDGKKLTLDVAMQQLNEARANRTQTAQTLAKQVNEAEATLDRIAEVRPVDVQAARADVNSAIAAVRHAQAEL
;
A
#
# COMPACT_ATOMS: atom_id res chain seq x y z
N MET A 1 50.42 119.36 -61.06
CA MET A 1 50.19 118.39 -62.15
C MET A 1 48.71 118.00 -62.15
N GLN A 2 48.02 118.29 -63.27
CA GLN A 2 47.02 117.46 -63.99
C GLN A 2 45.86 116.81 -63.16
N ALA A 3 44.61 117.29 -63.24
CA ALA A 3 43.56 117.02 -64.25
C ALA A 3 43.00 115.57 -64.16
N THR A 4 41.71 115.25 -63.93
CA THR A 4 40.39 115.70 -64.48
C THR A 4 39.21 115.32 -63.52
N SER A 5 37.92 115.71 -63.62
CA SER A 5 37.15 116.68 -64.45
C SER A 5 35.69 116.89 -63.97
N ILE A 6 35.21 118.14 -64.02
CA ILE A 6 33.88 118.61 -64.54
C ILE A 6 32.52 118.21 -63.84
N ARG A 7 31.88 119.24 -63.26
CA ARG A 7 30.42 119.62 -63.13
C ARG A 7 29.34 118.75 -62.43
N THR A 8 28.83 119.36 -61.34
CA THR A 8 27.41 119.62 -60.90
C THR A 8 26.28 119.54 -61.97
N PRO A 9 24.98 119.27 -61.63
CA PRO A 9 24.25 119.94 -60.53
C PRO A 9 23.07 119.25 -59.76
N SER A 10 22.75 119.86 -58.61
CA SER A 10 21.43 119.95 -57.92
C SER A 10 20.59 118.68 -57.66
N LYS A 11 20.76 118.10 -56.45
CA LYS A 11 20.01 116.94 -55.90
C LYS A 11 18.52 117.17 -55.56
N ARG A 12 17.85 118.22 -56.07
CA ARG A 12 16.47 118.58 -55.65
C ARG A 12 15.35 118.06 -56.57
N ARG A 13 15.68 117.55 -57.76
CA ARG A 13 14.68 117.00 -58.72
C ARG A 13 14.44 115.49 -58.60
N TRP A 14 15.39 114.73 -58.05
CA TRP A 14 15.25 113.27 -57.85
C TRP A 14 14.41 112.87 -56.62
N LEU A 15 14.25 113.76 -55.64
CA LEU A 15 13.42 113.52 -54.45
C LEU A 15 11.90 113.50 -54.74
N ILE A 16 11.46 114.10 -55.85
CA ILE A 16 10.03 114.16 -56.21
C ILE A 16 9.61 112.90 -56.99
N VAL A 17 10.51 112.30 -57.77
CA VAL A 17 10.24 111.06 -58.53
C VAL A 17 10.24 109.83 -57.61
N ALA A 18 11.06 109.81 -56.55
CA ALA A 18 11.07 108.71 -55.59
C ALA A 18 9.81 108.65 -54.69
N LEU A 19 9.15 109.79 -54.43
CA LEU A 19 8.02 109.87 -53.52
C LEU A 19 6.68 109.45 -54.15
N THR A 20 6.52 109.64 -55.47
CA THR A 20 5.29 109.24 -56.19
C THR A 20 5.21 107.73 -56.45
N THR A 21 6.34 107.05 -56.63
CA THR A 21 6.38 105.57 -56.76
C THR A 21 6.07 104.83 -55.45
N ALA A 22 6.29 105.45 -54.28
CA ALA A 22 6.00 104.80 -53.00
C ALA A 22 4.50 104.69 -52.69
N ILE A 23 3.70 105.67 -53.14
CA ILE A 23 2.26 105.75 -52.79
C ILE A 23 1.41 104.80 -53.66
N ALA A 24 1.78 104.59 -54.93
CA ALA A 24 1.08 103.67 -55.82
C ALA A 24 1.15 102.20 -55.36
N THR A 25 2.27 101.78 -54.77
CA THR A 25 2.45 100.40 -54.29
C THR A 25 1.69 100.11 -52.99
N GLY A 26 1.45 101.12 -52.15
CA GLY A 26 0.73 100.96 -50.87
C GLY A 26 -0.76 100.66 -51.04
N ALA A 27 -1.42 101.29 -52.02
CA ALA A 27 -2.86 101.11 -52.25
C ALA A 27 -3.24 99.69 -52.74
N ILE A 28 -2.37 99.06 -53.53
CA ILE A 28 -2.61 97.71 -54.09
C ILE A 28 -2.43 96.62 -53.01
N GLY A 29 -1.55 96.84 -52.03
CA GLY A 29 -1.37 95.92 -50.90
C GLY A 29 -2.60 95.83 -49.99
N ALA A 30 -3.24 96.96 -49.68
CA ALA A 30 -4.40 97.01 -48.79
C ALA A 30 -5.61 96.22 -49.34
N TYR A 31 -5.87 96.28 -50.64
CA TYR A 31 -7.03 95.59 -51.25
C TYR A 31 -6.84 94.06 -51.39
N ARG A 32 -5.60 93.56 -51.33
CA ARG A 32 -5.33 92.12 -51.26
C ARG A 32 -5.52 91.52 -49.87
N MET A 33 -5.58 92.33 -48.81
CA MET A 33 -5.80 91.87 -47.43
C MET A 33 -7.27 91.93 -46.99
N ALA A 34 -8.15 92.50 -47.82
CA ALA A 34 -9.60 92.52 -47.61
C ALA A 34 -10.35 91.44 -48.42
N GLN A 35 -9.66 90.63 -49.23
CA GLN A 35 -10.27 89.41 -49.76
C GLN A 35 -10.38 88.39 -48.61
N PRO A 36 -11.57 87.85 -48.31
CA PRO A 36 -11.66 86.70 -47.45
C PRO A 36 -10.91 85.57 -48.15
N VAL A 37 -9.74 85.21 -47.61
CA VAL A 37 -9.12 83.94 -47.96
C VAL A 37 -10.10 82.86 -47.58
N THR A 38 -10.82 82.37 -48.59
CA THR A 38 -11.39 81.04 -48.57
C THR A 38 -10.21 80.07 -48.58
N SER A 39 -9.58 79.96 -47.40
CA SER A 39 -9.02 78.70 -46.95
C SER A 39 -10.16 77.70 -47.10
N LYS A 40 -10.18 77.02 -48.26
CA LYS A 40 -10.87 75.74 -48.39
C LYS A 40 -10.40 74.98 -47.18
N ALA A 41 -11.31 74.74 -46.25
CA ALA A 41 -11.08 73.74 -45.23
C ALA A 41 -10.68 72.51 -46.03
N SER A 42 -9.42 72.11 -45.91
CA SER A 42 -9.13 70.70 -45.99
C SER A 42 -9.86 70.13 -44.80
N THR A 43 -11.14 69.81 -45.02
CA THR A 43 -11.66 68.56 -44.52
C THR A 43 -10.78 67.48 -45.13
N ALA A 44 -9.60 67.29 -44.53
CA ALA A 44 -9.33 66.01 -43.94
C ALA A 44 -10.61 65.67 -43.18
N THR A 45 -11.47 64.93 -43.88
CA THR A 45 -12.63 64.31 -43.28
C THR A 45 -12.02 63.37 -42.27
N ALA A 46 -11.83 63.86 -41.04
CA ALA A 46 -11.74 63.03 -39.86
C ALA A 46 -12.89 62.04 -40.06
N PRO A 47 -12.58 60.76 -40.37
CA PRO A 47 -13.47 59.89 -41.11
C PRO A 47 -14.77 59.92 -40.34
N ALA A 48 -15.83 60.49 -40.95
CA ALA A 48 -16.97 61.00 -40.21
C ALA A 48 -17.39 59.89 -39.28
N VAL A 49 -17.14 60.05 -37.97
CA VAL A 49 -17.04 58.88 -37.10
C VAL A 49 -18.45 58.39 -36.98
N THR A 50 -18.78 57.39 -37.81
CA THR A 50 -20.10 56.79 -37.88
C THR A 50 -20.21 56.00 -36.59
N ALA A 51 -20.54 56.71 -35.53
CA ALA A 51 -20.64 56.22 -34.19
C ALA A 51 -21.89 55.35 -34.17
N VAL A 52 -21.74 54.11 -34.65
CA VAL A 52 -22.76 53.08 -34.57
C VAL A 52 -22.90 52.74 -33.11
N THR A 53 -23.77 53.48 -32.42
CA THR A 53 -24.14 53.25 -31.03
C THR A 53 -25.00 51.99 -30.97
N ALA A 54 -24.35 50.83 -30.99
CA ALA A 54 -24.98 49.54 -30.77
C ALA A 54 -24.89 49.17 -29.28
N LEU A 55 -26.01 48.72 -28.71
CA LEU A 55 -26.03 48.18 -27.34
C LEU A 55 -25.46 46.75 -27.36
N GLY A 56 -24.14 46.62 -27.27
CA GLY A 56 -23.44 45.34 -27.23
C GLY A 56 -23.34 44.78 -25.80
N ARG A 57 -23.42 43.45 -25.67
CA ARG A 57 -23.10 42.74 -24.43
C ARG A 57 -21.75 42.03 -24.60
N LEU A 58 -20.89 42.12 -23.59
CA LEU A 58 -19.67 41.32 -23.54
C LEU A 58 -20.03 39.92 -23.04
N GLU A 59 -19.75 38.91 -23.86
CA GLU A 59 -19.86 37.50 -23.49
C GLU A 59 -18.46 36.87 -23.52
N PRO A 60 -18.17 35.91 -22.61
CA PRO A 60 -16.89 35.22 -22.62
C PRO A 60 -16.71 34.44 -23.94
N LYS A 61 -15.47 34.40 -24.45
CA LYS A 61 -15.11 33.72 -25.72
C LYS A 61 -15.10 32.18 -25.61
N GLY A 62 -15.86 31.64 -24.67
CA GLY A 62 -15.91 30.24 -24.25
C GLY A 62 -16.93 30.06 -23.12
N GLU A 63 -17.06 28.84 -22.62
CA GLU A 63 -18.11 28.48 -21.66
C GLU A 63 -17.87 29.05 -20.26
N VAL A 64 -18.96 29.35 -19.55
CA VAL A 64 -18.93 29.74 -18.13
C VAL A 64 -18.83 28.46 -17.28
N ILE A 65 -17.64 28.18 -16.75
CA ILE A 65 -17.41 27.05 -15.86
C ILE A 65 -17.99 27.37 -14.48
N GLN A 66 -19.10 26.71 -14.12
CA GLN A 66 -19.64 26.76 -12.76
C GLN A 66 -18.87 25.79 -11.87
N LEU A 67 -18.28 26.31 -10.78
CA LEU A 67 -17.59 25.51 -9.78
C LEU A 67 -18.55 25.19 -8.63
N ALA A 68 -18.70 23.91 -8.31
CA ALA A 68 -19.52 23.41 -7.20
C ALA A 68 -18.66 22.57 -6.23
N ALA A 69 -19.11 22.43 -4.99
CA ALA A 69 -18.48 21.51 -4.04
C ALA A 69 -18.74 20.05 -4.46
N PRO A 70 -17.80 19.11 -4.25
CA PRO A 70 -17.99 17.70 -4.63
C PRO A 70 -19.15 17.00 -3.90
N THR A 71 -19.51 17.50 -2.71
CA THR A 71 -20.51 16.93 -1.82
C THR A 71 -21.45 18.01 -1.28
N GLN A 72 -22.73 17.65 -1.13
CA GLN A 72 -23.78 18.52 -0.60
C GLN A 72 -23.56 18.78 0.90
N GLY A 73 -23.83 20.01 1.37
CA GLY A 73 -23.78 20.37 2.79
C GLY A 73 -22.39 20.68 3.37
N VAL A 74 -21.35 20.77 2.53
CA VAL A 74 -20.00 21.17 2.95
C VAL A 74 -19.84 22.69 2.90
N ARG A 75 -19.11 23.30 3.86
CA ARG A 75 -18.86 24.75 3.90
C ARG A 75 -17.42 25.08 3.53
N ILE A 76 -17.22 26.29 3.01
CA ILE A 76 -15.89 26.85 2.75
C ILE A 76 -15.29 27.28 4.08
N GLU A 77 -14.13 26.71 4.43
CA GLU A 77 -13.35 27.11 5.60
C GLU A 77 -12.39 28.26 5.24
N GLN A 78 -11.74 28.19 4.08
CA GLN A 78 -10.82 29.22 3.61
C GLN A 78 -10.98 29.46 2.09
N LEU A 79 -11.34 30.68 1.69
CA LEU A 79 -11.29 31.09 0.28
C LEU A 79 -9.91 31.70 -0.02
N ARG A 80 -9.26 31.26 -1.10
CA ARG A 80 -7.86 31.64 -1.46
C ARG A 80 -7.74 32.55 -2.68
N VAL A 81 -8.87 32.97 -3.26
CA VAL A 81 -8.93 33.90 -4.41
C VAL A 81 -9.95 35.00 -4.14
N ARG A 82 -9.89 36.06 -4.94
CA ARG A 82 -10.86 37.16 -4.96
C ARG A 82 -11.46 37.32 -6.35
N LEU A 83 -12.57 38.04 -6.43
CA LEU A 83 -13.22 38.36 -7.69
C LEU A 83 -12.25 39.12 -8.62
N GLY A 84 -12.02 38.59 -9.82
CA GLY A 84 -11.10 39.16 -10.82
C GLY A 84 -9.70 38.54 -10.84
N ASP A 85 -9.32 37.71 -9.87
CA ASP A 85 -8.04 37.00 -9.90
C ASP A 85 -8.01 35.98 -11.06
N ARG A 86 -6.89 35.91 -11.79
CA ARG A 86 -6.68 34.88 -12.82
C ARG A 86 -6.24 33.57 -12.16
N VAL A 87 -6.94 32.47 -12.45
CA VAL A 87 -6.65 31.13 -11.92
C VAL A 87 -6.15 30.17 -13.00
N GLN A 88 -5.31 29.21 -12.61
CA GLN A 88 -4.80 28.14 -13.48
C GLN A 88 -5.45 26.79 -13.17
N LYS A 89 -5.43 25.85 -14.12
CA LYS A 89 -5.95 24.49 -13.91
C LYS A 89 -5.16 23.79 -12.80
N GLY A 90 -5.86 23.31 -11.77
CA GLY A 90 -5.25 22.66 -10.60
C GLY A 90 -4.83 23.62 -9.47
N GLN A 91 -5.04 24.93 -9.63
CA GLN A 91 -4.82 25.89 -8.54
C GLN A 91 -5.86 25.70 -7.42
N ILE A 92 -5.43 25.76 -6.15
CA ILE A 92 -6.33 25.67 -4.99
C ILE A 92 -7.07 26.99 -4.82
N ILE A 93 -8.39 26.96 -5.06
CA ILE A 93 -9.28 28.14 -5.01
C ILE A 93 -9.91 28.31 -3.62
N ALA A 94 -10.25 27.20 -2.97
CA ALA A 94 -10.83 27.16 -1.62
C ALA A 94 -10.36 25.91 -0.87
N VAL A 95 -10.45 25.94 0.46
CA VAL A 95 -10.36 24.79 1.36
C VAL A 95 -11.74 24.62 2.02
N LEU A 96 -12.20 23.38 2.06
CA LEU A 96 -13.49 22.98 2.63
C LEU A 96 -13.28 22.40 4.03
N ASP A 97 -14.24 22.60 4.94
CA ASP A 97 -14.15 22.12 6.33
C ASP A 97 -14.21 20.58 6.46
N SER A 98 -14.60 19.89 5.39
CA SER A 98 -14.52 18.44 5.28
C SER A 98 -13.07 17.92 5.24
N ARG A 99 -12.08 18.76 4.91
CA ARG A 99 -10.69 18.35 4.67
C ARG A 99 -10.09 17.59 5.84
N ASP A 100 -10.20 18.11 7.05
CA ASP A 100 -9.60 17.48 8.24
C ASP A 100 -10.28 16.15 8.57
N ARG A 101 -11.60 16.04 8.33
CA ARG A 101 -12.35 14.79 8.47
C ARG A 101 -11.91 13.74 7.45
N LEU A 102 -11.72 14.14 6.20
CA LEU A 102 -11.28 13.27 5.10
C LEU A 102 -9.82 12.84 5.28
N GLN A 103 -8.95 13.75 5.74
CA GLN A 103 -7.56 13.45 6.09
C GLN A 103 -7.50 12.43 7.24
N ALA A 104 -8.29 12.62 8.30
CA ALA A 104 -8.40 11.66 9.39
C ALA A 104 -8.96 10.30 8.93
N ALA A 105 -9.94 10.29 8.01
CA ALA A 105 -10.47 9.05 7.42
C ALA A 105 -9.43 8.32 6.57
N LEU A 106 -8.64 9.04 5.79
CA LEU A 106 -7.52 8.50 5.01
C LEU A 106 -6.43 7.91 5.91
N ASP A 107 -6.07 8.61 6.98
CA ASP A 107 -5.05 8.11 7.91
C ASP A 107 -5.56 6.91 8.72
N GLN A 108 -6.84 6.89 9.11
CA GLN A 108 -7.51 5.70 9.65
C GLN A 108 -7.51 4.52 8.65
N ALA A 109 -7.74 4.77 7.35
CA ALA A 109 -7.68 3.75 6.33
C ALA A 109 -6.26 3.17 6.17
N LYS A 110 -5.22 4.02 6.20
CA LYS A 110 -3.82 3.57 6.18
C LYS A 110 -3.50 2.68 7.40
N ARG A 111 -3.92 3.08 8.60
CA ARG A 111 -3.77 2.25 9.82
C ARG A 111 -4.45 0.88 9.71
N ARG A 112 -5.58 0.78 8.99
CA ARG A 112 -6.23 -0.52 8.72
C ARG A 112 -5.38 -1.40 7.80
N VAL A 113 -4.66 -0.82 6.84
CA VAL A 113 -3.68 -1.56 6.01
C VAL A 113 -2.52 -2.07 6.87
N ASP A 114 -1.93 -1.22 7.72
CA ASP A 114 -0.84 -1.62 8.64
C ASP A 114 -1.26 -2.85 9.49
N VAL A 115 -2.47 -2.82 10.06
CA VAL A 115 -3.04 -3.91 10.87
C VAL A 115 -3.30 -5.16 10.03
N ALA A 116 -3.86 -5.02 8.82
CA ALA A 116 -4.11 -6.16 7.93
C ALA A 116 -2.80 -6.83 7.48
N GLN A 117 -1.76 -6.04 7.16
CA GLN A 117 -0.43 -6.56 6.82
C GLN A 117 0.23 -7.28 8.01
N THR A 118 0.09 -6.72 9.22
CA THR A 118 0.58 -7.36 10.45
C THR A 118 -0.10 -8.71 10.68
N ARG A 119 -1.42 -8.81 10.43
CA ARG A 119 -2.17 -10.07 10.52
C ARG A 119 -1.73 -11.08 9.44
N LEU A 120 -1.52 -10.64 8.20
CA LEU A 120 -1.00 -11.49 7.14
C LEU A 120 0.36 -12.07 7.53
N ALA A 121 1.30 -11.23 7.98
CA ALA A 121 2.61 -11.67 8.45
C ALA A 121 2.52 -12.63 9.65
N GLN A 122 1.56 -12.42 10.56
CA GLN A 122 1.30 -13.33 11.68
C GLN A 122 0.78 -14.69 11.22
N VAL A 123 -0.06 -14.75 10.19
CA VAL A 123 -0.57 -16.01 9.61
C VAL A 123 0.54 -16.71 8.81
N GLU A 124 1.31 -15.97 8.00
CA GLU A 124 2.45 -16.50 7.24
C GLU A 124 3.58 -17.04 8.14
N ALA A 125 3.76 -16.47 9.34
CA ALA A 125 4.70 -16.97 10.35
C ALA A 125 4.24 -18.26 11.06
N GLY A 126 2.95 -18.62 10.97
CA GLY A 126 2.39 -19.84 11.54
C GLY A 126 2.37 -19.89 13.07
N ALA A 127 2.53 -21.10 13.62
CA ALA A 127 2.52 -21.29 15.07
C ALA A 127 3.75 -20.69 15.75
N LYS A 128 3.58 -20.37 17.04
CA LYS A 128 4.66 -19.79 17.84
C LYS A 128 5.76 -20.83 18.06
N THR A 129 7.02 -20.42 17.95
CA THR A 129 8.19 -21.28 18.22
C THR A 129 8.12 -21.95 19.60
N GLY A 130 7.53 -21.29 20.60
CA GLY A 130 7.32 -21.88 21.92
C GLY A 130 6.32 -23.05 21.96
N GLU A 131 5.29 -23.04 21.10
CA GLU A 131 4.31 -24.13 20.99
C GLU A 131 4.92 -25.34 20.29
N ILE A 132 5.69 -25.11 19.21
CA ILE A 132 6.50 -26.12 18.52
C ILE A 132 7.49 -26.79 19.49
N ASN A 133 8.26 -26.00 20.25
CA ASN A 133 9.25 -26.52 21.20
C ASN A 133 8.60 -27.32 22.35
N ALA A 134 7.44 -26.87 22.85
CA ALA A 134 6.70 -27.60 23.89
C ALA A 134 6.13 -28.93 23.37
N GLN A 135 5.68 -28.97 22.11
CA GLN A 135 5.23 -30.19 21.46
C GLN A 135 6.39 -31.16 21.18
N GLN A 136 7.55 -30.66 20.74
CA GLN A 136 8.75 -31.48 20.59
C GLN A 136 9.19 -32.09 21.92
N ALA A 137 9.27 -31.31 23.00
CA ALA A 137 9.57 -31.84 24.33
C ALA A 137 8.54 -32.88 24.82
N THR A 138 7.30 -32.80 24.34
CA THR A 138 6.25 -33.80 24.60
C THR A 138 6.52 -35.10 23.83
N ILE A 139 6.89 -35.02 22.55
CA ILE A 139 7.31 -36.17 21.73
C ILE A 139 8.53 -36.84 22.37
N ASP A 140 9.57 -36.08 22.67
CA ASP A 140 10.82 -36.57 23.27
C ASP A 140 10.56 -37.33 24.59
N ARG A 141 9.67 -36.79 25.44
CA ARG A 141 9.24 -37.45 26.68
C ARG A 141 8.56 -38.80 26.43
N VAL A 142 7.63 -38.88 25.48
CA VAL A 142 6.93 -40.14 25.16
C VAL A 142 7.91 -41.14 24.50
N GLN A 143 8.84 -40.69 23.67
CA GLN A 143 9.90 -41.54 23.10
C GLN A 143 10.90 -42.05 24.14
N VAL A 144 11.21 -41.26 25.18
CA VAL A 144 12.00 -41.73 26.34
C VAL A 144 11.22 -42.77 27.12
N GLN A 145 9.94 -42.52 27.42
CA GLN A 145 9.07 -43.47 28.13
C GLN A 145 8.95 -44.79 27.36
N LEU A 146 8.68 -44.75 26.05
CA LEU A 146 8.62 -45.93 25.17
C LEU A 146 9.91 -46.77 25.30
N ARG A 147 11.08 -46.14 25.24
CA ARG A 147 12.36 -46.85 25.38
C ARG A 147 12.55 -47.46 26.77
N GLN A 148 12.19 -46.74 27.83
CA GLN A 148 12.32 -47.22 29.21
C GLN A 148 11.36 -48.38 29.51
N ASP A 149 10.08 -48.23 29.16
CA ASP A 149 9.06 -49.25 29.39
C ASP A 149 9.36 -50.52 28.58
N VAL A 150 9.73 -50.39 27.30
CA VAL A 150 10.11 -51.55 26.48
C VAL A 150 11.35 -52.25 27.04
N ALA A 151 12.39 -51.51 27.44
CA ALA A 151 13.60 -52.12 28.03
C ALA A 151 13.30 -52.86 29.34
N ALA A 152 12.41 -52.33 30.19
CA ALA A 152 11.97 -52.97 31.42
C ALA A 152 11.15 -54.25 31.16
N LYS A 153 10.22 -54.22 30.18
CA LYS A 153 9.47 -55.41 29.77
C LYS A 153 10.37 -56.47 29.11
N ASP A 154 11.36 -56.05 28.32
CA ASP A 154 12.34 -56.96 27.69
C ASP A 154 13.29 -57.61 28.70
N ALA A 155 13.54 -56.98 29.86
CA ALA A 155 14.21 -57.65 30.99
C ALA A 155 13.32 -58.73 31.62
N THR A 156 12.02 -58.46 31.80
CA THR A 156 11.05 -59.44 32.31
C THR A 156 10.86 -60.62 31.37
N VAL A 157 10.77 -60.38 30.05
CA VAL A 157 10.68 -61.44 29.03
C VAL A 157 11.91 -62.34 29.09
N ARG A 158 13.14 -61.78 29.09
CA ARG A 158 14.38 -62.56 29.19
C ARG A 158 14.47 -63.40 30.47
N ARG A 159 13.96 -62.88 31.60
CA ARG A 159 13.87 -63.65 32.86
C ARG A 159 12.96 -64.87 32.70
N LEU A 160 11.79 -64.70 32.09
CA LEU A 160 10.82 -65.77 31.84
C LEU A 160 11.29 -66.77 30.78
N GLU A 161 12.08 -66.33 29.79
CA GLU A 161 12.71 -67.23 28.80
C GLU A 161 13.69 -68.20 29.47
N ALA A 162 14.52 -67.71 30.40
CA ALA A 162 15.40 -68.56 31.20
C ALA A 162 14.62 -69.50 32.15
N GLU A 163 13.49 -69.06 32.69
CA GLU A 163 12.60 -69.87 33.53
C GLU A 163 11.96 -71.02 32.74
N VAL A 164 11.44 -70.74 31.53
CA VAL A 164 10.95 -71.74 30.58
C VAL A 164 12.05 -72.73 30.18
N GLN A 165 13.26 -72.24 29.85
CA GLN A 165 14.38 -73.11 29.50
C GLN A 165 14.76 -74.06 30.65
N ASN A 166 14.78 -73.58 31.88
CA ASN A 166 15.04 -74.41 33.05
C ASN A 166 13.91 -75.45 33.28
N ALA A 167 12.64 -75.04 33.13
CA ALA A 167 11.50 -75.95 33.26
C ALA A 167 11.49 -77.05 32.17
N ASP A 168 11.89 -76.73 30.93
CA ASP A 168 12.01 -77.68 29.81
C ASP A 168 13.12 -78.71 30.07
N LEU A 169 14.30 -78.26 30.53
CA LEU A 169 15.39 -79.15 30.92
C LEU A 169 15.01 -80.10 32.06
N GLU A 170 14.31 -79.60 33.08
CA GLU A 170 13.80 -80.40 34.19
C GLU A 170 12.72 -81.40 33.73
N TYR A 171 11.77 -80.97 32.89
CA TYR A 171 10.77 -81.86 32.32
C TYR A 171 11.40 -82.99 31.51
N ARG A 172 12.33 -82.69 30.60
CA ARG A 172 13.05 -83.70 29.80
C ARG A 172 13.84 -84.69 30.66
N ARG A 173 14.48 -84.22 31.74
CA ARG A 173 15.19 -85.09 32.69
C ARG A 173 14.22 -86.07 33.37
N TYR A 174 13.09 -85.58 33.87
CA TYR A 174 12.07 -86.41 34.49
C TYR A 174 11.35 -87.33 33.48
N GLU A 175 11.25 -86.93 32.21
CA GLU A 175 10.74 -87.79 31.14
C GLU A 175 11.68 -88.99 30.90
N SER A 176 12.99 -88.78 30.84
CA SER A 176 13.97 -89.88 30.77
C SER A 176 13.85 -90.80 31.98
N LEU A 177 13.96 -90.25 33.20
CA LEU A 177 13.87 -91.03 34.44
C LEU A 177 12.55 -91.80 34.57
N TYR A 178 11.45 -91.30 34.00
CA TYR A 178 10.16 -92.00 33.96
C TYR A 178 10.20 -93.21 33.01
N ARG A 179 10.82 -93.06 31.83
CA ARG A 179 11.04 -94.16 30.87
C ARG A 179 11.97 -95.24 31.47
N ASP A 180 12.94 -94.82 32.28
CA ASP A 180 13.87 -95.69 33.01
C ASP A 180 13.24 -96.32 34.27
N GLY A 181 11.98 -96.00 34.60
CA GLY A 181 11.24 -96.51 35.77
C GLY A 181 11.67 -95.94 37.13
N ALA A 182 12.55 -94.93 37.15
CA ALA A 182 13.13 -94.35 38.36
C ALA A 182 12.23 -93.30 39.06
N VAL A 183 11.19 -92.79 38.39
CA VAL A 183 10.21 -91.84 38.95
C VAL A 183 8.78 -92.21 38.54
N ASN A 184 7.79 -91.71 39.28
CA ASN A 184 6.37 -92.00 38.97
C ASN A 184 5.79 -91.03 37.91
N ALA A 185 4.64 -91.39 37.33
CA ALA A 185 3.99 -90.57 36.31
C ALA A 185 3.61 -89.18 36.81
N SER A 186 3.08 -89.09 38.05
CA SER A 186 2.66 -87.82 38.67
C SER A 186 3.81 -86.81 38.82
N GLN A 187 5.04 -87.26 39.13
CA GLN A 187 6.23 -86.41 39.20
C GLN A 187 6.58 -85.83 37.83
N ARG A 188 6.55 -86.65 36.77
CA ARG A 188 6.79 -86.22 35.38
C ARG A 188 5.69 -85.28 34.87
N ASP A 189 4.43 -85.57 35.18
CA ASP A 189 3.30 -84.71 34.80
C ASP A 189 3.27 -83.39 35.58
N GLY A 190 3.71 -83.38 36.84
CA GLY A 190 3.91 -82.15 37.62
C GLY A 190 5.01 -81.25 37.05
N LYS A 191 6.11 -81.84 36.55
CA LYS A 191 7.15 -81.09 35.80
C LYS A 191 6.62 -80.56 34.47
N LYS A 192 5.80 -81.34 33.75
CA LYS A 192 5.11 -80.88 32.54
C LYS A 192 4.23 -79.66 32.81
N LEU A 193 3.37 -79.73 33.83
CA LEU A 193 2.52 -78.61 34.24
C LEU A 193 3.34 -77.37 34.60
N THR A 194 4.51 -77.55 35.24
CA THR A 194 5.42 -76.43 35.56
C THR A 194 5.95 -75.76 34.29
N LEU A 195 6.35 -76.53 33.28
CA LEU A 195 6.76 -76.01 31.97
C LEU A 195 5.60 -75.30 31.26
N ASP A 196 4.43 -75.93 31.21
CA ASP A 196 3.23 -75.36 30.57
C ASP A 196 2.87 -74.00 31.20
N VAL A 197 2.90 -73.88 32.53
CA VAL A 197 2.68 -72.61 33.25
C VAL A 197 3.74 -71.56 32.92
N ALA A 198 5.03 -71.91 32.94
CA ALA A 198 6.10 -70.99 32.60
C ALA A 198 5.97 -70.47 31.15
N MET A 199 5.57 -71.34 30.22
CA MET A 199 5.31 -70.96 28.83
C MET A 199 4.13 -69.98 28.69
N GLN A 200 3.04 -70.17 29.46
CA GLN A 200 1.93 -69.21 29.45
C GLN A 200 2.35 -67.84 30.02
N GLN A 201 3.11 -67.81 31.12
CA GLN A 201 3.63 -66.56 31.70
C GLN A 201 4.55 -65.81 30.71
N LEU A 202 5.40 -66.53 29.98
CA LEU A 202 6.23 -65.95 28.93
C LEU A 202 5.38 -65.36 27.78
N ASN A 203 4.35 -66.07 27.34
CA ASN A 203 3.44 -65.59 26.29
C ASN A 203 2.68 -64.33 26.74
N GLU A 204 2.18 -64.31 27.98
CA GLU A 204 1.53 -63.14 28.58
C GLU A 204 2.48 -61.95 28.65
N ALA A 205 3.72 -62.14 29.12
CA ALA A 205 4.73 -61.09 29.19
C ALA A 205 5.08 -60.52 27.81
N ARG A 206 5.18 -61.38 26.78
CA ARG A 206 5.40 -60.96 25.38
C ARG A 206 4.21 -60.19 24.80
N ALA A 207 2.99 -60.61 25.09
CA ALA A 207 1.77 -59.89 24.71
C ALA A 207 1.73 -58.50 25.36
N ASN A 208 1.92 -58.44 26.68
CA ASN A 208 1.98 -57.19 27.45
C ASN A 208 3.08 -56.24 26.93
N ARG A 209 4.29 -56.74 26.65
CA ARG A 209 5.39 -55.97 26.04
C ARG A 209 4.99 -55.39 24.67
N THR A 210 4.36 -56.20 23.83
CA THR A 210 3.92 -55.79 22.48
C THR A 210 2.82 -54.74 22.56
N GLN A 211 1.84 -54.91 23.45
CA GLN A 211 0.77 -53.95 23.69
C GLN A 211 1.32 -52.61 24.19
N THR A 212 2.21 -52.61 25.18
CA THR A 212 2.86 -51.38 25.67
C THR A 212 3.62 -50.66 24.54
N ALA A 213 4.41 -51.39 23.76
CA ALA A 213 5.15 -50.83 22.63
C ALA A 213 4.22 -50.22 21.57
N GLN A 214 3.14 -50.91 21.20
CA GLN A 214 2.16 -50.42 20.22
C GLN A 214 1.38 -49.19 20.71
N THR A 215 0.94 -49.17 21.97
CA THR A 215 0.21 -48.04 22.55
C THR A 215 1.10 -46.79 22.62
N LEU A 216 2.32 -46.93 23.12
CA LEU A 216 3.25 -45.79 23.22
C LEU A 216 3.74 -45.33 21.84
N ALA A 217 3.96 -46.23 20.87
CA ALA A 217 4.25 -45.85 19.48
C ALA A 217 3.10 -45.06 18.83
N LYS A 218 1.83 -45.44 19.08
CA LYS A 218 0.68 -44.65 18.62
C LYS A 218 0.66 -43.25 19.25
N GLN A 219 0.97 -43.13 20.54
CA GLN A 219 1.05 -41.82 21.20
C GLN A 219 2.19 -40.94 20.65
N VAL A 220 3.32 -41.53 20.23
CA VAL A 220 4.37 -40.80 19.49
C VAL A 220 3.81 -40.28 18.16
N ASN A 221 3.20 -41.15 17.34
CA ASN A 221 2.63 -40.76 16.05
C ASN A 221 1.51 -39.70 16.18
N GLU A 222 0.68 -39.78 17.21
CA GLU A 222 -0.37 -38.80 17.53
C GLU A 222 0.23 -37.44 17.94
N ALA A 223 1.35 -37.46 18.68
CA ALA A 223 2.07 -36.26 19.07
C ALA A 223 2.83 -35.63 17.89
N GLU A 224 3.39 -36.44 16.98
CA GLU A 224 4.01 -36.01 15.73
C GLU A 224 2.98 -35.40 14.76
N ALA A 225 1.84 -36.06 14.53
CA ALA A 225 0.74 -35.49 13.74
C ALA A 225 0.18 -34.19 14.35
N THR A 226 0.24 -34.05 15.68
CA THR A 226 -0.12 -32.81 16.37
C THR A 226 0.93 -31.71 16.15
N LEU A 227 2.22 -32.05 16.10
CA LEU A 227 3.30 -31.13 15.74
C LEU A 227 3.14 -30.62 14.31
N ASP A 228 2.91 -31.52 13.34
CA ASP A 228 2.70 -31.16 11.93
C ASP A 228 1.50 -30.20 11.77
N ARG A 229 0.37 -30.51 12.41
CA ARG A 229 -0.84 -29.66 12.42
C ARG A 229 -0.62 -28.29 13.10
N ILE A 230 0.37 -28.17 13.98
CA ILE A 230 0.75 -26.89 14.60
C ILE A 230 1.71 -26.13 13.67
N ALA A 231 2.66 -26.81 13.04
CA ALA A 231 3.62 -26.21 12.10
C ALA A 231 2.99 -25.80 10.75
N GLU A 232 1.87 -26.41 10.36
CA GLU A 232 1.20 -26.14 9.08
C GLU A 232 0.60 -24.73 8.99
N VAL A 233 1.09 -23.94 8.04
CA VAL A 233 0.44 -22.70 7.58
C VAL A 233 -0.51 -23.03 6.43
N ARG A 234 -1.82 -23.03 6.69
CA ARG A 234 -2.82 -23.42 5.68
C ARG A 234 -2.95 -22.35 4.59
N PRO A 235 -2.86 -22.69 3.29
CA PRO A 235 -2.94 -21.71 2.20
C PRO A 235 -4.23 -20.89 2.18
N VAL A 236 -5.34 -21.46 2.66
CA VAL A 236 -6.64 -20.77 2.77
C VAL A 236 -6.63 -19.62 3.77
N ASP A 237 -5.88 -19.75 4.88
CA ASP A 237 -5.76 -18.70 5.90
C ASP A 237 -4.92 -17.53 5.36
N VAL A 238 -3.83 -17.85 4.64
CA VAL A 238 -2.99 -16.86 3.96
C VAL A 238 -3.78 -16.13 2.88
N GLN A 239 -4.59 -16.84 2.08
CA GLN A 239 -5.46 -16.23 1.08
C GLN A 239 -6.53 -15.31 1.71
N ALA A 240 -7.15 -15.71 2.83
CA ALA A 240 -8.09 -14.87 3.55
C ALA A 240 -7.44 -13.59 4.10
N ALA A 241 -6.28 -13.72 4.76
CA ALA A 241 -5.53 -12.55 5.24
C ALA A 241 -5.03 -11.65 4.09
N ARG A 242 -4.72 -12.22 2.91
CA ARG A 242 -4.38 -11.46 1.72
C ARG A 242 -5.58 -10.69 1.15
N ALA A 243 -6.78 -11.28 1.22
CA ALA A 243 -8.03 -10.60 0.85
C ALA A 243 -8.33 -9.42 1.78
N ASP A 244 -8.11 -9.57 3.10
CA ASP A 244 -8.22 -8.48 4.07
C ASP A 244 -7.28 -7.31 3.75
N VAL A 245 -6.01 -7.59 3.41
CA VAL A 245 -5.04 -6.58 2.99
C VAL A 245 -5.51 -5.86 1.72
N ASN A 246 -5.99 -6.60 0.71
CA ASN A 246 -6.51 -6.02 -0.53
C ASN A 246 -7.75 -5.12 -0.27
N SER A 247 -8.65 -5.55 0.62
CA SER A 247 -9.83 -4.79 1.05
C SER A 247 -9.44 -3.48 1.77
N ALA A 248 -8.47 -3.55 2.69
CA ALA A 248 -7.95 -2.36 3.37
C ALA A 248 -7.27 -1.37 2.39
N ILE A 249 -6.54 -1.88 1.40
CA ILE A 249 -5.94 -1.04 0.34
C ILE A 249 -7.02 -0.38 -0.53
N ALA A 250 -8.13 -1.08 -0.83
CA ALA A 250 -9.26 -0.49 -1.54
C ALA A 250 -9.91 0.64 -0.72
N ALA A 251 -10.03 0.48 0.61
CA ALA A 251 -10.52 1.54 1.50
C ALA A 251 -9.60 2.78 1.54
N VAL A 252 -8.26 2.60 1.48
CA VAL A 252 -7.31 3.71 1.33
C VAL A 252 -7.52 4.45 0.01
N ARG A 253 -7.68 3.72 -1.10
CA ARG A 253 -7.95 4.33 -2.42
C ARG A 253 -9.26 5.10 -2.45
N HIS A 254 -10.31 4.62 -1.76
CA HIS A 254 -11.57 5.33 -1.61
C HIS A 254 -11.38 6.65 -0.83
N ALA A 255 -10.82 6.57 0.38
CA ALA A 255 -10.59 7.75 1.23
C ALA A 255 -9.66 8.78 0.57
N GLN A 256 -8.73 8.35 -0.29
CA GLN A 256 -7.86 9.26 -1.06
C GLN A 256 -8.52 9.82 -2.33
N ALA A 257 -9.60 9.21 -2.83
CA ALA A 257 -10.42 9.76 -3.92
C ALA A 257 -11.47 10.77 -3.41
N GLU A 258 -11.79 10.74 -2.12
CA GLU A 258 -12.70 11.68 -1.46
C GLU A 258 -12.01 12.98 -0.96
N LEU A 259 -10.67 13.00 -0.88
CA LEU A 259 -9.81 14.08 -0.35
C LEU A 259 -9.45 15.17 -1.38
#